data_AF-A0A644W3D7-F1
#
_entry.id   AF-A0A644W3D7-F1
#
_cell.length_a   1.000
_cell.length_b   1.000
_cell.length_c   1.000
_cell.angle_alpha   90.00
_cell.angle_beta   90.00
_cell.angle_gamma   90.00
#
_symmetry.space_group_name_H-M   'P 1'
#
loop_
_entity.id
_entity.type
_entity.pdbx_description
1 polymer ?
#
loop_
_entity_poly.entity_id
_entity_poly.type
_entity_poly.pdbx_seq_one_letter_code
_entity_poly.pdbx_strand_id
1 'polypeptide(L)'
;MKLETLKHNQIIEAARLINGQGIPKDHVWSQYYVVVDGKEYPFKYLVSIAFSLVSEGELQFQSNDSYRNYIENLGFEIRYYEGGYNFFTKEELAFYSSIVNTDYRTNNPAHQYYGQKLYPIIAKAKYWAEQILIDGFKLRQDGNWLNGHVARIKPYFWPRIYSGEDKDVFFNVEVNGSDQFIGYKLDGYFETTKALPEYKIKLLQEYKDLINWEWPQISFDELHKYNWERLIKESKEYVQKYLVHHNHLKTILSKETKIARITWNTNQWVKPSGLLGKSINPSFEKENGFGHEEWLFDGDKVIDGFKYGFLEPIHKYRSNYEGKVFDISLYTRDGVSNKTFWVTTLKNVQVLTDEESNEVFQQYKNQGWYDEMKADLYNLSLNFAQLDEWIREDGSGLFNVKFTASQINEIPIELIPVINEKDIPSNRYTLMDIPKNVQEKYEALTKTGFSFENSGSEESDLGTKSKRTGRKREIELELKHNILQKKFLKYLQNTYGKAIVKRECTAYGASRIDITRKTDTGFVFYEIKTYNNLRTSIREGIGQLLEYSLYPNVQEAEKLVLVSHVSPSNELIGYLNHIKEFINIPFSYIHFDTEKEEVISEI
;
A
#
# COMPACT_ATOMS: atom_id res chain seq x y z
N MET A 1 -1.06 -66.49 2.63
CA MET A 1 -1.10 -65.01 2.39
C MET A 1 -0.66 -64.74 0.96
N LYS A 2 -1.26 -63.77 0.24
CA LYS A 2 -0.96 -63.52 -1.20
C LYS A 2 0.52 -63.26 -1.53
N LEU A 3 1.33 -62.77 -0.61
CA LEU A 3 2.75 -62.46 -0.85
C LEU A 3 3.73 -63.61 -0.55
N GLU A 4 3.27 -64.79 -0.10
CA GLU A 4 4.16 -65.90 0.31
C GLU A 4 5.08 -66.43 -0.81
N THR A 5 4.75 -66.13 -2.07
CA THR A 5 5.57 -66.42 -3.25
C THR A 5 6.76 -65.46 -3.40
N LEU A 6 6.68 -64.25 -2.87
CA LEU A 6 7.78 -63.27 -2.90
C LEU A 6 8.94 -63.75 -2.01
N LYS A 7 10.16 -63.51 -2.48
CA LYS A 7 11.40 -63.63 -1.69
C LYS A 7 12.18 -62.32 -1.79
N HIS A 8 13.22 -62.21 -0.98
CA HIS A 8 14.11 -61.04 -0.91
C HIS A 8 14.57 -60.54 -2.29
N ASN A 9 14.97 -61.45 -3.19
CA ASN A 9 15.46 -61.10 -4.52
C ASN A 9 14.41 -60.43 -5.43
N GLN A 10 13.13 -60.79 -5.33
CA GLN A 10 12.07 -60.15 -6.13
C GLN A 10 11.86 -58.69 -5.72
N ILE A 11 12.03 -58.35 -4.44
CA ILE A 11 11.92 -56.98 -3.93
C ILE A 11 13.08 -56.13 -4.46
N ILE A 12 14.31 -56.66 -4.44
CA ILE A 12 15.49 -56.00 -5.02
C ILE A 12 15.33 -55.78 -6.53
N GLU A 13 14.88 -56.80 -7.27
CA GLU A 13 14.72 -56.68 -8.72
C GLU A 13 13.60 -55.69 -9.10
N ALA A 14 12.51 -55.66 -8.33
CA ALA A 14 11.47 -54.64 -8.48
C ALA A 14 12.01 -53.22 -8.24
N ALA A 15 12.85 -53.02 -7.22
CA ALA A 15 13.50 -51.73 -6.97
C ALA A 15 14.40 -51.30 -8.14
N ARG A 16 15.16 -52.23 -8.74
CA ARG A 16 15.96 -51.96 -9.96
C ARG A 16 15.10 -51.53 -11.15
N LEU A 17 13.98 -52.23 -11.39
CA LEU A 17 13.03 -51.85 -12.44
C LEU A 17 12.45 -50.46 -12.20
N ILE A 18 12.06 -50.11 -10.97
CA ILE A 18 11.53 -48.79 -10.62
C ILE A 18 12.60 -47.69 -10.79
N ASN A 19 13.88 -47.96 -10.49
CA ASN A 19 14.97 -47.01 -10.80
C ASN A 19 15.09 -46.73 -12.32
N GLY A 20 14.87 -47.74 -13.15
CA GLY A 20 14.83 -47.61 -14.61
C GLY A 20 13.60 -46.84 -15.10
N GLN A 21 12.41 -47.21 -14.62
CA GLN A 21 11.12 -46.82 -15.18
C GLN A 21 10.45 -45.62 -14.48
N GLY A 22 10.84 -45.29 -13.25
CA GLY A 22 10.14 -44.30 -12.42
C GLY A 22 8.88 -44.86 -11.76
N ILE A 23 8.01 -43.98 -11.27
CA ILE A 23 6.78 -44.33 -10.57
C ILE A 23 5.58 -43.71 -11.35
N PRO A 24 4.61 -44.51 -11.84
CA PRO A 24 3.41 -43.99 -12.47
C PRO A 24 2.63 -43.08 -11.52
N LYS A 25 1.98 -42.06 -12.09
CA LYS A 25 1.30 -40.98 -11.37
C LYS A 25 0.40 -41.47 -10.23
N ASP A 26 -0.36 -42.54 -10.47
CA ASP A 26 -1.38 -43.06 -9.55
C ASP A 26 -0.79 -43.98 -8.45
N HIS A 27 0.53 -44.19 -8.48
CA HIS A 27 1.30 -44.99 -7.51
C HIS A 27 2.28 -44.16 -6.66
N VAL A 28 2.33 -42.84 -6.85
CA VAL A 28 3.28 -41.96 -6.14
C VAL A 28 2.94 -41.81 -4.65
N TRP A 29 1.65 -41.75 -4.30
CA TRP A 29 1.21 -41.61 -2.91
C TRP A 29 1.27 -42.95 -2.18
N SER A 30 1.92 -42.99 -1.01
CA SER A 30 1.88 -44.11 -0.09
C SER A 30 2.27 -43.70 1.31
N GLN A 31 1.49 -44.07 2.34
CA GLN A 31 1.90 -43.84 3.73
C GLN A 31 3.07 -44.73 4.18
N TYR A 32 3.40 -45.78 3.43
CA TYR A 32 4.44 -46.73 3.78
C TYR A 32 5.42 -46.87 2.61
N TYR A 33 6.71 -46.77 2.90
CA TYR A 33 7.80 -46.95 1.94
C TYR A 33 8.70 -48.09 2.41
N VAL A 34 9.17 -48.91 1.46
CA VAL A 34 10.17 -49.95 1.73
C VAL A 34 11.55 -49.39 1.39
N VAL A 35 12.51 -49.57 2.28
CA VAL A 35 13.92 -49.20 2.04
C VAL A 35 14.64 -50.38 1.39
N VAL A 36 15.17 -50.17 0.18
CA VAL A 36 16.00 -51.13 -0.55
C VAL A 36 17.28 -50.42 -0.99
N ASP A 37 18.43 -50.95 -0.58
CA ASP A 37 19.76 -50.37 -0.85
C ASP A 37 19.86 -48.87 -0.49
N GLY A 38 19.24 -48.47 0.63
CA GLY A 38 19.19 -47.09 1.12
C GLY A 38 18.18 -46.17 0.42
N LYS A 39 17.45 -46.65 -0.59
CA LYS A 39 16.41 -45.90 -1.31
C LYS A 39 15.00 -46.33 -0.93
N GLU A 40 14.07 -45.40 -0.96
CA GLU A 40 12.69 -45.61 -0.53
C GLU A 40 11.73 -45.75 -1.72
N TYR A 41 10.87 -46.77 -1.68
CA TYR A 41 9.91 -47.07 -2.75
C TYR A 41 8.49 -47.21 -2.17
N PRO A 42 7.44 -46.66 -2.82
CA PRO A 42 6.06 -46.80 -2.37
C PRO A 42 5.67 -48.28 -2.19
N PHE A 43 5.29 -48.67 -0.96
CA PHE A 43 5.12 -50.08 -0.57
C PHE A 43 4.23 -50.87 -1.52
N LYS A 44 3.04 -50.34 -1.85
CA LYS A 44 2.11 -51.01 -2.76
C LYS A 44 2.70 -51.21 -4.16
N TYR A 45 3.40 -50.20 -4.69
CA TYR A 45 3.93 -50.26 -6.05
C TYR A 45 5.11 -51.22 -6.15
N LEU A 46 6.07 -51.15 -5.21
CA LEU A 46 7.20 -52.08 -5.15
C LEU A 46 6.73 -53.54 -5.06
N VAL A 47 5.77 -53.82 -4.17
CA VAL A 47 5.24 -55.17 -3.96
C VAL A 47 4.46 -55.67 -5.18
N SER A 48 3.68 -54.82 -5.85
CA SER A 48 2.99 -55.19 -7.10
C SER A 48 3.97 -55.50 -8.23
N ILE A 49 5.04 -54.71 -8.41
CA ILE A 49 6.09 -55.01 -9.39
C ILE A 49 6.79 -56.32 -9.03
N ALA A 50 7.19 -56.51 -7.76
CA ALA A 50 7.83 -57.74 -7.30
C ALA A 50 6.96 -59.00 -7.52
N PHE A 51 5.63 -58.86 -7.40
CA PHE A 51 4.70 -59.96 -7.67
C PHE A 51 4.58 -60.28 -9.17
N SER A 52 4.58 -59.27 -10.04
CA SER A 52 4.56 -59.48 -11.50
C SER A 52 5.80 -60.23 -12.03
N LEU A 53 6.90 -60.28 -11.26
CA LEU A 53 8.10 -61.07 -11.59
C LEU A 53 7.96 -62.57 -11.30
N VAL A 54 6.91 -63.00 -10.58
CA VAL A 54 6.68 -64.41 -10.18
C VAL A 54 5.26 -64.89 -10.44
N SER A 55 4.39 -64.06 -11.01
CA SER A 55 3.02 -64.39 -11.33
C SER A 55 2.50 -63.54 -12.49
N GLU A 56 1.75 -64.15 -13.41
CA GLU A 56 1.15 -63.49 -14.57
C GLU A 56 -0.13 -62.70 -14.24
N GLY A 57 -0.59 -62.72 -12.97
CA GLY A 57 -1.82 -62.06 -12.53
C GLY A 57 -1.59 -60.76 -11.74
N GLU A 58 -2.55 -59.84 -11.82
CA GLU A 58 -2.52 -58.60 -11.02
C GLU A 58 -2.67 -58.86 -9.51
N LEU A 59 -1.76 -58.28 -8.72
CA LEU A 59 -1.84 -58.30 -7.26
C LEU A 59 -2.79 -57.23 -6.72
N GLN A 60 -4.07 -57.59 -6.57
CA GLN A 60 -5.04 -56.76 -5.85
C GLN A 60 -4.96 -57.01 -4.34
N PHE A 61 -4.42 -56.04 -3.57
CA PHE A 61 -4.24 -56.10 -2.12
C PHE A 61 -4.28 -54.72 -1.42
N GLN A 62 -4.49 -54.72 -0.10
CA GLN A 62 -4.42 -53.52 0.75
C GLN A 62 -3.12 -53.53 1.58
N SER A 63 -2.60 -52.36 1.95
CA SER A 63 -1.45 -52.26 2.85
C SER A 63 -1.92 -52.35 4.30
N ASN A 64 -1.82 -53.55 4.88
CA ASN A 64 -2.11 -53.83 6.29
C ASN A 64 -0.85 -54.38 6.99
N ASP A 65 -0.91 -54.51 8.32
CA ASP A 65 0.24 -54.95 9.12
C ASP A 65 0.74 -56.33 8.71
N SER A 66 -0.16 -57.30 8.43
CA SER A 66 0.25 -58.64 7.99
C SER A 66 1.11 -58.62 6.72
N TYR A 67 0.78 -57.76 5.75
CA TYR A 67 1.57 -57.63 4.53
C TYR A 67 2.87 -56.85 4.75
N ARG A 68 2.86 -55.83 5.63
CA ARG A 68 4.06 -55.06 5.99
C ARG A 68 5.07 -55.92 6.76
N ASN A 69 4.62 -56.57 7.83
CA ASN A 69 5.42 -57.48 8.65
C ASN A 69 6.04 -58.61 7.81
N TYR A 70 5.39 -59.04 6.72
CA TYR A 70 5.99 -60.02 5.82
C TYR A 70 7.20 -59.47 5.04
N ILE A 71 7.12 -58.23 4.55
CA ILE A 71 8.25 -57.55 3.87
C ILE A 71 9.37 -57.24 4.87
N GLU A 72 9.04 -56.88 6.12
CA GLU A 72 10.02 -56.74 7.21
C GLU A 72 10.71 -58.07 7.55
N ASN A 73 9.95 -59.18 7.59
CA ASN A 73 10.50 -60.53 7.76
C ASN A 73 11.36 -61.00 6.57
N LEU A 74 11.27 -60.35 5.39
CA LEU A 74 12.21 -60.53 4.28
C LEU A 74 13.49 -59.66 4.42
N GLY A 75 13.62 -58.89 5.51
CA GLY A 75 14.81 -58.11 5.85
C GLY A 75 14.81 -56.66 5.39
N PHE A 76 13.66 -56.08 5.03
CA PHE A 76 13.57 -54.68 4.58
C PHE A 76 12.96 -53.77 5.65
N GLU A 77 13.55 -52.58 5.83
CA GLU A 77 13.00 -51.52 6.68
C GLU A 77 11.73 -50.93 6.02
N ILE A 78 10.68 -50.66 6.81
CA ILE A 78 9.51 -49.91 6.37
C ILE A 78 9.46 -48.55 7.09
N ARG A 79 9.34 -47.47 6.32
CA ARG A 79 9.17 -46.10 6.81
C ARG A 79 7.72 -45.64 6.66
N TYR A 80 7.24 -44.89 7.64
CA TYR A 80 5.92 -44.29 7.65
C TYR A 80 5.97 -42.78 7.42
N TYR A 81 5.10 -42.27 6.55
CA TYR A 81 4.89 -40.84 6.34
C TYR A 81 3.40 -40.53 6.36
N GLU A 82 2.95 -39.74 7.32
CA GLU A 82 1.53 -39.42 7.54
C GLU A 82 0.84 -38.87 6.29
N GLY A 83 1.45 -37.87 5.65
CA GLY A 83 0.99 -37.26 4.40
C GLY A 83 1.12 -38.15 3.15
N GLY A 84 1.76 -39.32 3.26
CA GLY A 84 1.92 -40.28 2.17
C GLY A 84 3.00 -39.95 1.14
N TYR A 85 3.94 -39.07 1.48
CA TYR A 85 5.12 -38.74 0.66
C TYR A 85 6.37 -38.71 1.53
N ASN A 86 7.42 -39.39 1.09
CA ASN A 86 8.76 -39.16 1.63
C ASN A 86 9.32 -37.80 1.18
N PHE A 87 10.43 -37.36 1.77
CA PHE A 87 11.05 -36.09 1.43
C PHE A 87 11.69 -36.11 0.02
N PHE A 88 12.08 -34.95 -0.51
CA PHE A 88 12.81 -34.88 -1.78
C PHE A 88 14.17 -35.59 -1.66
N THR A 89 14.51 -36.43 -2.64
CA THR A 89 15.81 -37.11 -2.69
C THR A 89 16.77 -36.44 -3.68
N LYS A 90 18.07 -36.58 -3.46
CA LYS A 90 19.09 -36.00 -4.34
C LYS A 90 19.04 -36.61 -5.75
N GLU A 91 18.72 -37.89 -5.85
CA GLU A 91 18.62 -38.63 -7.11
C GLU A 91 17.43 -38.17 -7.96
N GLU A 92 16.26 -37.95 -7.36
CA GLU A 92 15.08 -37.39 -8.06
C GLU A 92 15.41 -36.03 -8.67
N LEU A 93 16.03 -35.16 -7.87
CA LEU A 93 16.31 -33.78 -8.26
C LEU A 93 17.50 -33.65 -9.22
N ALA A 94 18.52 -34.50 -9.07
CA ALA A 94 19.61 -34.60 -10.05
C ALA A 94 19.10 -35.13 -11.40
N PHE A 95 18.19 -36.11 -11.40
CA PHE A 95 17.52 -36.54 -12.63
C PHE A 95 16.71 -35.41 -13.26
N TYR A 96 15.93 -34.66 -12.47
CA TYR A 96 15.18 -33.52 -13.00
C TYR A 96 16.12 -32.47 -13.62
N SER A 97 17.19 -32.10 -12.92
CA SER A 97 18.19 -31.13 -13.38
C SER A 97 18.90 -31.55 -14.67
N SER A 98 19.10 -32.86 -14.89
CA SER A 98 19.74 -33.34 -16.12
C SER A 98 18.83 -33.29 -17.36
N ILE A 99 17.51 -33.08 -17.18
CA ILE A 99 16.53 -33.05 -18.28
C ILE A 99 15.77 -31.73 -18.43
N VAL A 100 15.89 -30.75 -17.51
CA VAL A 100 15.24 -29.44 -17.68
C VAL A 100 15.63 -28.77 -18.99
N ASN A 101 14.70 -28.02 -19.58
CA ASN A 101 14.91 -27.29 -20.84
C ASN A 101 15.34 -28.18 -22.02
N THR A 102 15.17 -29.50 -21.95
CA THR A 102 15.35 -30.41 -23.10
C THR A 102 14.04 -30.69 -23.85
N ASP A 103 14.13 -31.06 -25.12
CA ASP A 103 12.98 -31.45 -25.94
C ASP A 103 12.49 -32.86 -25.59
N TYR A 104 11.23 -32.97 -25.18
CA TYR A 104 10.55 -34.25 -25.03
C TYR A 104 10.04 -34.77 -26.38
N ARG A 105 10.23 -36.06 -26.60
CA ARG A 105 9.91 -36.76 -27.86
C ARG A 105 9.41 -38.15 -27.52
N THR A 106 8.14 -38.44 -27.81
CA THR A 106 7.46 -39.70 -27.44
C THR A 106 8.06 -40.94 -28.12
N ASN A 107 8.75 -40.76 -29.25
CA ASN A 107 9.44 -41.81 -29.99
C ASN A 107 10.90 -42.03 -29.56
N ASN A 108 11.44 -41.26 -28.61
CA ASN A 108 12.76 -41.53 -28.04
C ASN A 108 12.64 -42.50 -26.85
N PRO A 109 13.23 -43.71 -26.91
CA PRO A 109 13.16 -44.68 -25.80
C PRO A 109 13.68 -44.13 -24.46
N ALA A 110 14.68 -43.24 -24.48
CA ALA A 110 15.20 -42.61 -23.27
C ALA A 110 14.14 -41.73 -22.56
N HIS A 111 13.21 -41.14 -23.33
CA HIS A 111 12.21 -40.21 -22.83
C HIS A 111 10.95 -40.91 -22.29
N GLN A 112 10.71 -42.18 -22.65
CA GLN A 112 9.50 -42.95 -22.30
C GLN A 112 9.11 -42.87 -20.82
N TYR A 113 10.10 -42.79 -19.93
CA TYR A 113 9.95 -42.83 -18.49
C TYR A 113 10.11 -41.46 -17.79
N TYR A 114 10.33 -40.36 -18.54
CA TYR A 114 10.53 -39.03 -17.96
C TYR A 114 9.36 -38.60 -17.06
N GLY A 115 8.12 -38.75 -17.54
CA GLY A 115 6.93 -38.42 -16.74
C GLY A 115 6.87 -39.21 -15.42
N GLN A 116 7.15 -40.52 -15.47
CA GLN A 116 7.15 -41.39 -14.29
C GLN A 116 8.26 -41.04 -13.28
N LYS A 117 9.39 -40.50 -13.74
CA LYS A 117 10.46 -40.02 -12.86
C LYS A 117 10.19 -38.61 -12.30
N LEU A 118 9.36 -37.81 -12.97
CA LEU A 118 8.97 -36.47 -12.52
C LEU A 118 7.73 -36.46 -11.61
N TYR A 119 6.80 -37.42 -11.72
CA TYR A 119 5.59 -37.44 -10.89
C TYR A 119 5.85 -37.43 -9.37
N PRO A 120 6.87 -38.13 -8.82
CA PRO A 120 7.25 -38.00 -7.42
C PRO A 120 7.56 -36.55 -6.99
N ILE A 121 8.38 -35.85 -7.76
CA ILE A 121 8.77 -34.45 -7.48
C ILE A 121 7.55 -33.52 -7.53
N ILE A 122 6.71 -33.69 -8.55
CA ILE A 122 5.49 -32.91 -8.75
C ILE A 122 4.50 -33.14 -7.59
N ALA A 123 4.33 -34.38 -7.14
CA ALA A 123 3.44 -34.69 -6.01
C ALA A 123 3.97 -34.12 -4.69
N LYS A 124 5.28 -34.24 -4.42
CA LYS A 124 5.94 -33.64 -3.25
C LYS A 124 5.82 -32.12 -3.24
N ALA A 125 6.03 -31.44 -4.37
CA ALA A 125 5.85 -29.99 -4.48
C ALA A 125 4.39 -29.56 -4.25
N LYS A 126 3.41 -30.32 -4.74
CA LYS A 126 1.99 -30.08 -4.48
C LYS A 126 1.62 -30.26 -3.02
N TYR A 127 2.08 -31.35 -2.40
CA TYR A 127 1.90 -31.64 -0.99
C TYR A 127 2.47 -30.50 -0.14
N TRP A 128 3.68 -30.04 -0.43
CA TRP A 128 4.29 -28.91 0.25
C TRP A 128 3.42 -27.64 0.19
N ALA A 129 2.92 -27.27 -1.00
CA ALA A 129 2.03 -26.13 -1.17
C ALA A 129 0.68 -26.28 -0.45
N GLU A 130 0.16 -27.50 -0.37
CA GLU A 130 -1.04 -27.85 0.40
C GLU A 130 -0.81 -27.71 1.91
N GLN A 131 0.37 -28.13 2.40
CA GLN A 131 0.71 -28.03 3.81
C GLN A 131 0.86 -26.59 4.32
N ILE A 132 1.17 -25.62 3.45
CA ILE A 132 1.29 -24.20 3.80
C ILE A 132 0.01 -23.38 3.55
N LEU A 133 -1.09 -24.03 3.14
CA LEU A 133 -2.36 -23.36 2.91
C LEU A 133 -2.90 -22.74 4.21
N ILE A 134 -3.47 -21.54 4.09
CA ILE A 134 -4.05 -20.75 5.19
C ILE A 134 -5.50 -20.35 4.85
N ASP A 135 -6.28 -19.97 5.87
CA ASP A 135 -7.69 -19.63 5.70
C ASP A 135 -7.90 -18.47 4.72
N GLY A 136 -8.94 -18.58 3.89
CA GLY A 136 -9.25 -17.63 2.82
C GLY A 136 -8.39 -17.76 1.55
N PHE A 137 -7.38 -18.62 1.54
CA PHE A 137 -6.56 -18.90 0.35
C PHE A 137 -7.02 -20.16 -0.39
N LYS A 138 -6.69 -20.24 -1.67
CA LYS A 138 -6.97 -21.36 -2.58
C LYS A 138 -5.66 -21.94 -3.10
N LEU A 139 -5.58 -23.27 -3.22
CA LEU A 139 -4.42 -23.96 -3.77
C LEU A 139 -4.52 -24.11 -5.29
N ARG A 140 -3.49 -23.67 -6.02
CA ARG A 140 -3.27 -23.96 -7.44
C ARG A 140 -2.07 -24.90 -7.58
N GLN A 141 -2.38 -26.16 -7.87
CA GLN A 141 -1.41 -27.27 -7.84
C GLN A 141 -0.40 -27.35 -9.01
N ASP A 142 -0.55 -26.56 -10.09
CA ASP A 142 0.31 -26.48 -11.30
C ASP A 142 1.33 -27.63 -11.53
N GLY A 143 0.85 -28.79 -12.03
CA GLY A 143 1.64 -30.02 -12.16
C GLY A 143 2.04 -30.44 -13.60
N ASN A 144 1.88 -29.57 -14.60
CA ASN A 144 2.27 -29.89 -15.98
C ASN A 144 3.78 -29.73 -16.15
N TRP A 145 4.48 -30.82 -16.47
CA TRP A 145 5.95 -30.85 -16.65
C TRP A 145 6.46 -30.53 -18.06
N LEU A 146 5.56 -30.50 -19.05
CA LEU A 146 5.81 -29.97 -20.38
C LEU A 146 5.31 -28.53 -20.49
N ASN A 147 6.01 -27.71 -21.27
CA ASN A 147 5.45 -26.48 -21.81
C ASN A 147 4.32 -26.83 -22.82
N GLY A 148 3.25 -26.04 -22.86
CA GLY A 148 2.05 -26.34 -23.66
C GLY A 148 2.21 -26.01 -25.15
N HIS A 149 3.13 -25.11 -25.51
CA HIS A 149 3.33 -24.64 -26.89
C HIS A 149 4.50 -25.35 -27.60
N VAL A 150 5.45 -25.87 -26.82
CA VAL A 150 6.61 -26.64 -27.29
C VAL A 150 6.77 -27.81 -26.33
N ALA A 151 6.93 -29.03 -26.86
CA ALA A 151 7.10 -30.24 -26.05
C ALA A 151 8.49 -30.27 -25.38
N ARG A 152 8.71 -29.36 -24.42
CA ARG A 152 9.98 -29.09 -23.76
C ARG A 152 9.79 -29.20 -22.24
N ILE A 153 10.72 -29.84 -21.55
CA ILE A 153 10.68 -30.03 -20.09
C ILE A 153 10.77 -28.66 -19.40
N LYS A 154 9.87 -28.38 -18.47
CA LYS A 154 9.86 -27.10 -17.74
C LYS A 154 11.05 -26.94 -16.80
N PRO A 155 11.61 -25.72 -16.68
CA PRO A 155 12.73 -25.42 -15.78
C PRO A 155 12.37 -25.53 -14.28
N TYR A 156 11.10 -25.32 -13.92
CA TYR A 156 10.62 -25.37 -12.54
C TYR A 156 9.21 -26.00 -12.41
N PHE A 157 8.90 -26.49 -11.21
CA PHE A 157 7.55 -26.75 -10.72
C PHE A 157 7.14 -25.65 -9.74
N TRP A 158 5.97 -25.04 -9.96
CA TRP A 158 5.54 -23.83 -9.24
C TRP A 158 4.06 -23.90 -8.77
N PRO A 159 3.70 -24.80 -7.82
CA PRO A 159 2.43 -24.73 -7.13
C PRO A 159 2.35 -23.49 -6.22
N ARG A 160 1.15 -22.90 -6.07
CA ARG A 160 0.94 -21.66 -5.33
C ARG A 160 -0.37 -21.62 -4.56
N ILE A 161 -0.42 -20.81 -3.50
CA ILE A 161 -1.63 -20.46 -2.75
C ILE A 161 -1.93 -18.97 -2.94
N TYR A 162 -3.20 -18.61 -3.10
CA TYR A 162 -3.61 -17.24 -3.42
C TYR A 162 -4.99 -16.91 -2.82
N SER A 163 -5.24 -15.64 -2.49
CA SER A 163 -6.58 -15.15 -2.15
C SER A 163 -7.23 -14.45 -3.34
N GLY A 164 -8.57 -14.48 -3.47
CA GLY A 164 -9.27 -13.83 -4.59
C GLY A 164 -8.94 -14.44 -5.96
N GLU A 165 -8.40 -13.63 -6.88
CA GLU A 165 -7.94 -14.08 -8.22
C GLU A 165 -6.50 -14.60 -8.21
N ASP A 166 -6.18 -15.52 -9.14
CA ASP A 166 -4.89 -16.23 -9.23
C ASP A 166 -3.83 -15.51 -10.10
N LYS A 167 -4.04 -14.21 -10.35
CA LYS A 167 -3.33 -13.38 -11.35
C LYS A 167 -2.50 -12.24 -10.79
N ASP A 168 -2.66 -11.89 -9.51
CA ASP A 168 -1.97 -10.74 -8.91
C ASP A 168 -0.74 -11.20 -8.09
N VAL A 169 -0.95 -11.37 -6.78
CA VAL A 169 0.05 -11.73 -5.77
C VAL A 169 -0.37 -13.03 -5.10
N PHE A 170 0.59 -13.93 -4.86
CA PHE A 170 0.32 -15.29 -4.39
C PHE A 170 1.56 -15.88 -3.73
N PHE A 171 1.43 -16.58 -2.59
CA PHE A 171 2.57 -17.33 -2.05
C PHE A 171 2.83 -18.56 -2.88
N ASN A 172 4.10 -18.94 -3.02
CA ASN A 172 4.43 -20.17 -3.71
C ASN A 172 5.55 -20.97 -3.07
N VAL A 173 5.56 -22.24 -3.45
CA VAL A 173 6.72 -23.12 -3.36
C VAL A 173 7.27 -23.34 -4.76
N GLU A 174 8.54 -23.70 -4.85
CA GLU A 174 9.27 -23.85 -6.11
C GLU A 174 10.22 -25.04 -6.01
N VAL A 175 10.27 -25.85 -7.06
CA VAL A 175 11.35 -26.82 -7.29
C VAL A 175 11.95 -26.47 -8.63
N ASN A 176 13.13 -25.87 -8.64
CA ASN A 176 13.80 -25.36 -9.84
C ASN A 176 14.97 -26.28 -10.21
N GLY A 177 14.83 -27.00 -11.32
CA GLY A 177 15.86 -27.92 -11.82
C GLY A 177 16.94 -27.23 -12.68
N SER A 178 16.73 -25.97 -13.09
CA SER A 178 17.75 -25.22 -13.84
C SER A 178 18.79 -24.63 -12.90
N ASP A 179 18.31 -24.00 -11.83
CA ASP A 179 19.12 -23.31 -10.83
C ASP A 179 19.40 -24.18 -9.59
N GLN A 180 18.87 -25.42 -9.57
CA GLN A 180 19.15 -26.48 -8.60
C GLN A 180 18.82 -26.15 -7.13
N PHE A 181 17.62 -25.60 -6.90
CA PHE A 181 17.11 -25.30 -5.56
C PHE A 181 15.63 -25.68 -5.38
N ILE A 182 15.24 -25.91 -4.13
CA ILE A 182 13.82 -25.78 -3.70
C ILE A 182 13.67 -24.47 -2.93
N GLY A 183 12.53 -23.79 -3.04
CA GLY A 183 12.36 -22.48 -2.41
C GLY A 183 10.91 -22.06 -2.24
N TYR A 184 10.70 -20.97 -1.53
CA TYR A 184 9.37 -20.42 -1.25
C TYR A 184 9.46 -18.90 -1.15
N LYS A 185 8.43 -18.18 -1.62
CA LYS A 185 8.49 -16.70 -1.77
C LYS A 185 7.13 -16.01 -1.95
N LEU A 186 7.20 -14.68 -1.82
CA LEU A 186 6.28 -13.59 -2.22
C LEU A 186 4.95 -14.07 -2.83
N ASP A 187 4.70 -14.02 -4.14
CA ASP A 187 5.40 -13.42 -5.31
C ASP A 187 4.33 -12.94 -6.34
N GLY A 188 4.73 -12.43 -7.51
CA GLY A 188 3.80 -11.94 -8.57
C GLY A 188 4.23 -12.28 -9.99
N TYR A 189 3.38 -12.05 -11.01
CA TYR A 189 3.77 -12.33 -12.41
C TYR A 189 4.63 -11.18 -13.00
N PHE A 190 5.96 -11.34 -12.94
CA PHE A 190 6.92 -10.41 -13.53
C PHE A 190 7.08 -10.58 -15.05
N GLU A 191 7.65 -11.71 -15.49
CA GLU A 191 8.16 -11.90 -16.86
C GLU A 191 7.46 -13.07 -17.58
N THR A 192 6.13 -13.16 -17.46
CA THR A 192 5.35 -14.26 -18.03
C THR A 192 4.37 -13.79 -19.10
N THR A 193 3.73 -14.72 -19.81
CA THR A 193 2.58 -14.39 -20.71
C THR A 193 1.36 -13.83 -19.95
N LYS A 194 1.40 -13.82 -18.62
CA LYS A 194 0.45 -13.15 -17.72
C LYS A 194 1.12 -12.04 -16.89
N ALA A 195 2.22 -11.46 -17.38
CA ALA A 195 2.92 -10.36 -16.72
C ALA A 195 1.93 -9.26 -16.30
N LEU A 196 2.13 -8.73 -15.10
CA LEU A 196 1.42 -7.53 -14.67
C LEU A 196 1.79 -6.35 -15.58
N PRO A 197 0.92 -5.34 -15.76
CA PRO A 197 1.28 -4.12 -16.48
C PRO A 197 2.54 -3.47 -15.88
N GLU A 198 3.38 -2.83 -16.71
CA GLU A 198 4.68 -2.28 -16.29
C GLU A 198 4.63 -1.42 -15.02
N TYR A 199 3.59 -0.58 -14.87
CA TYR A 199 3.40 0.26 -13.68
C TYR A 199 3.15 -0.55 -12.40
N LYS A 200 2.49 -1.71 -12.50
CA LYS A 200 2.28 -2.66 -11.40
C LYS A 200 3.58 -3.42 -11.08
N ILE A 201 4.36 -3.78 -12.09
CA ILE A 201 5.70 -4.39 -11.90
C ILE A 201 6.62 -3.42 -11.15
N LYS A 202 6.68 -2.15 -11.60
CA LYS A 202 7.48 -1.11 -10.95
C LYS A 202 7.09 -0.92 -9.47
N LEU A 203 5.79 -0.77 -9.19
CA LEU A 203 5.28 -0.66 -7.83
C LEU A 203 5.63 -1.87 -6.96
N LEU A 204 5.49 -3.08 -7.51
CA LEU A 204 5.85 -4.32 -6.82
C LEU A 204 7.35 -4.40 -6.54
N GLN A 205 8.20 -3.89 -7.44
CA GLN A 205 9.65 -3.79 -7.25
C GLN A 205 10.03 -2.78 -6.15
N GLU A 206 9.52 -1.56 -6.23
CA GLU A 206 9.73 -0.52 -5.19
C GLU A 206 9.30 -1.02 -3.80
N TYR A 207 8.23 -1.82 -3.73
CA TYR A 207 7.79 -2.44 -2.49
C TYR A 207 8.67 -3.62 -2.03
N LYS A 208 9.31 -4.38 -2.93
CA LYS A 208 10.31 -5.41 -2.54
C LYS A 208 11.47 -4.76 -1.78
N ASP A 209 11.96 -3.66 -2.34
CA ASP A 209 13.11 -2.92 -1.83
C ASP A 209 12.78 -2.30 -0.46
N LEU A 210 11.56 -1.75 -0.31
CA LEU A 210 11.05 -1.20 0.95
C LEU A 210 11.00 -2.23 2.10
N ILE A 211 10.60 -3.47 1.82
CA ILE A 211 10.41 -4.51 2.86
C ILE A 211 11.63 -5.41 3.07
N ASN A 212 12.74 -5.18 2.35
CA ASN A 212 13.89 -6.09 2.26
C ASN A 212 13.44 -7.54 1.96
N TRP A 213 12.67 -7.72 0.87
CA TRP A 213 12.05 -9.00 0.50
C TRP A 213 13.08 -10.15 0.43
N GLU A 214 12.85 -11.20 1.21
CA GLU A 214 13.63 -12.44 1.18
C GLU A 214 13.04 -13.47 0.20
N TRP A 215 13.90 -14.18 -0.52
CA TRP A 215 13.55 -15.40 -1.26
C TRP A 215 14.40 -16.56 -0.75
N PRO A 216 13.92 -17.30 0.27
CA PRO A 216 14.55 -18.54 0.72
C PRO A 216 14.72 -19.55 -0.42
N GLN A 217 15.97 -19.88 -0.71
CA GLN A 217 16.40 -20.90 -1.68
C GLN A 217 17.30 -21.90 -0.98
N ILE A 218 16.94 -23.17 -1.05
CA ILE A 218 17.64 -24.31 -0.45
C ILE A 218 18.25 -25.10 -1.61
N SER A 219 19.58 -25.03 -1.74
CA SER A 219 20.31 -25.77 -2.78
C SER A 219 20.07 -27.28 -2.66
N PHE A 220 20.02 -27.98 -3.79
CA PHE A 220 19.89 -29.44 -3.82
C PHE A 220 21.01 -30.17 -3.05
N ASP A 221 22.19 -29.57 -2.90
CA ASP A 221 23.27 -30.13 -2.09
C ASP A 221 23.02 -30.02 -0.57
N GLU A 222 22.18 -29.08 -0.13
CA GLU A 222 21.88 -28.83 1.28
C GLU A 222 20.64 -29.57 1.80
N LEU A 223 19.92 -30.29 0.94
CA LEU A 223 18.67 -30.99 1.31
C LEU A 223 18.84 -32.03 2.42
N HIS A 224 20.05 -32.57 2.62
CA HIS A 224 20.37 -33.44 3.75
C HIS A 224 20.20 -32.76 5.13
N LYS A 225 20.11 -31.42 5.17
CA LYS A 225 19.83 -30.61 6.37
C LYS A 225 18.34 -30.39 6.61
N TYR A 226 17.48 -30.93 5.74
CA TYR A 226 16.03 -30.69 5.72
C TYR A 226 15.23 -31.99 5.76
N ASN A 227 14.01 -31.87 6.26
CA ASN A 227 12.96 -32.87 6.24
C ASN A 227 11.61 -32.15 6.09
N TRP A 228 10.50 -32.90 6.03
CA TRP A 228 9.17 -32.29 5.90
C TRP A 228 8.81 -31.35 7.04
N GLU A 229 9.05 -31.74 8.29
CA GLU A 229 8.75 -30.94 9.48
C GLU A 229 9.41 -29.56 9.40
N ARG A 230 10.73 -29.53 9.16
CA ARG A 230 11.52 -28.31 9.06
C ARG A 230 11.08 -27.44 7.89
N LEU A 231 10.96 -28.03 6.69
CA LEU A 231 10.61 -27.28 5.48
C LEU A 231 9.21 -26.66 5.60
N ILE A 232 8.22 -27.42 6.08
CA ILE A 232 6.85 -26.94 6.25
C ILE A 232 6.80 -25.85 7.33
N LYS A 233 7.53 -26.01 8.45
CA LYS A 233 7.60 -25.01 9.51
C LYS A 233 8.17 -23.69 9.00
N GLU A 234 9.37 -23.69 8.42
CA GLU A 234 10.01 -22.46 7.91
C GLU A 234 9.17 -21.79 6.81
N SER A 235 8.49 -22.59 5.97
CA SER A 235 7.57 -22.06 4.94
C SER A 235 6.31 -21.42 5.54
N LYS A 236 5.74 -21.99 6.61
CA LYS A 236 4.59 -21.40 7.33
C LYS A 236 4.97 -20.11 8.02
N GLU A 237 6.11 -20.08 8.69
CA GLU A 237 6.66 -18.88 9.33
C GLU A 237 6.88 -17.75 8.31
N TYR A 238 7.36 -18.08 7.10
CA TYR A 238 7.45 -17.12 5.99
C TYR A 238 6.08 -16.61 5.53
N VAL A 239 5.11 -17.50 5.28
CA VAL A 239 3.74 -17.10 4.87
C VAL A 239 3.12 -16.17 5.92
N GLN A 240 3.30 -16.46 7.21
CA GLN A 240 2.82 -15.60 8.30
C GLN A 240 3.54 -14.24 8.33
N LYS A 241 4.89 -14.23 8.26
CA LYS A 241 5.70 -13.00 8.20
C LYS A 241 5.28 -12.08 7.05
N TYR A 242 5.04 -12.65 5.87
CA TYR A 242 4.74 -11.89 4.66
C TYR A 242 3.24 -11.68 4.37
N LEU A 243 2.32 -12.20 5.19
CA LEU A 243 0.87 -12.09 4.95
C LEU A 243 0.37 -10.64 4.92
N VAL A 244 0.89 -9.78 5.82
CA VAL A 244 0.57 -8.35 5.82
C VAL A 244 1.03 -7.66 4.54
N HIS A 245 2.21 -8.03 4.03
CA HIS A 245 2.79 -7.52 2.79
C HIS A 245 2.03 -7.99 1.56
N HIS A 246 1.65 -9.27 1.50
CA HIS A 246 0.74 -9.81 0.48
C HIS A 246 -0.58 -9.02 0.43
N ASN A 247 -1.23 -8.80 1.58
CA ASN A 247 -2.51 -8.11 1.65
C ASN A 247 -2.38 -6.64 1.21
N HIS A 248 -1.35 -5.94 1.69
CA HIS A 248 -1.07 -4.57 1.30
C HIS A 248 -0.78 -4.44 -0.20
N LEU A 249 0.07 -5.33 -0.76
CA LEU A 249 0.34 -5.38 -2.20
C LEU A 249 -0.92 -5.60 -3.02
N LYS A 250 -1.81 -6.53 -2.62
CA LYS A 250 -3.09 -6.70 -3.29
C LYS A 250 -3.94 -5.42 -3.29
N THR A 251 -3.94 -4.66 -2.20
CA THR A 251 -4.65 -3.39 -2.12
C THR A 251 -4.07 -2.34 -3.08
N ILE A 252 -2.75 -2.13 -3.12
CA ILE A 252 -2.18 -1.13 -4.04
C ILE A 252 -2.18 -1.61 -5.50
N LEU A 253 -2.06 -2.92 -5.77
CA LEU A 253 -2.10 -3.46 -7.13
C LEU A 253 -3.52 -3.52 -7.72
N SER A 254 -4.57 -3.53 -6.90
CA SER A 254 -5.97 -3.39 -7.35
C SER A 254 -6.47 -1.94 -7.42
N LYS A 255 -5.61 -0.98 -7.05
CA LYS A 255 -5.91 0.44 -6.98
C LYS A 255 -6.24 1.04 -8.35
N GLU A 256 -7.37 1.74 -8.41
CA GLU A 256 -7.86 2.40 -9.61
C GLU A 256 -7.72 3.93 -9.51
N THR A 257 -7.50 4.59 -10.65
CA THR A 257 -7.52 6.06 -10.76
C THR A 257 -8.93 6.55 -11.02
N LYS A 258 -9.48 7.35 -10.12
CA LYS A 258 -10.85 7.88 -10.19
C LYS A 258 -10.85 9.41 -10.22
N ILE A 259 -12.00 9.96 -10.56
CA ILE A 259 -12.31 11.38 -10.41
C ILE A 259 -13.66 11.56 -9.70
N ALA A 260 -13.71 12.52 -8.78
CA ALA A 260 -14.87 12.86 -7.97
C ALA A 260 -15.11 14.38 -7.97
N ARG A 261 -16.40 14.77 -8.01
CA ARG A 261 -16.81 16.16 -7.81
C ARG A 261 -16.87 16.48 -6.32
N ILE A 262 -16.37 17.66 -5.95
CA ILE A 262 -16.60 18.30 -4.65
C ILE A 262 -17.31 19.64 -4.81
N THR A 263 -18.20 19.95 -3.87
CA THR A 263 -18.96 21.20 -3.75
C THR A 263 -18.06 22.43 -3.85
N TRP A 264 -18.56 23.52 -4.44
CA TRP A 264 -17.78 24.75 -4.57
C TRP A 264 -17.49 25.37 -3.20
N ASN A 265 -16.22 25.74 -2.97
CA ASN A 265 -15.81 26.30 -1.70
C ASN A 265 -14.73 27.40 -1.84
N THR A 266 -14.99 28.57 -1.26
CA THR A 266 -14.06 29.72 -1.24
C THR A 266 -13.15 29.77 -0.01
N ASN A 267 -13.38 28.87 0.96
CA ASN A 267 -12.62 28.65 2.20
C ASN A 267 -11.65 27.44 2.10
N GLN A 268 -11.28 27.02 0.88
CA GLN A 268 -10.33 25.93 0.61
C GLN A 268 -10.71 24.56 1.20
N TRP A 269 -12.02 24.27 1.33
CA TRP A 269 -12.60 23.06 1.95
C TRP A 269 -12.09 22.77 3.38
N VAL A 270 -11.68 23.82 4.09
CA VAL A 270 -11.45 23.79 5.54
C VAL A 270 -12.78 23.86 6.29
N LYS A 271 -13.75 24.62 5.76
CA LYS A 271 -15.10 24.76 6.30
C LYS A 271 -16.08 25.34 5.26
N PRO A 272 -17.41 25.28 5.49
CA PRO A 272 -18.43 25.79 4.60
C PRO A 272 -18.23 27.24 4.17
N SER A 273 -18.67 27.54 2.95
CA SER A 273 -18.54 28.85 2.31
C SER A 273 -19.89 29.54 1.99
N GLY A 274 -21.00 28.88 2.29
CA GLY A 274 -22.35 29.36 1.99
C GLY A 274 -22.74 29.24 0.52
N LEU A 275 -23.88 29.85 0.18
CA LEU A 275 -24.56 29.74 -1.12
C LEU A 275 -23.79 30.30 -2.33
N LEU A 276 -22.82 31.20 -2.13
CA LEU A 276 -22.17 31.91 -3.25
C LEU A 276 -21.27 30.96 -4.06
N GLY A 277 -21.59 30.79 -5.35
CA GLY A 277 -20.87 29.90 -6.26
C GLY A 277 -21.27 28.42 -6.17
N LYS A 278 -22.23 28.06 -5.32
CA LYS A 278 -22.85 26.73 -5.31
C LYS A 278 -23.63 26.45 -6.60
N SER A 279 -23.97 25.19 -6.82
CA SER A 279 -24.80 24.76 -7.96
C SER A 279 -26.09 25.59 -8.13
N ILE A 280 -26.36 26.02 -9.36
CA ILE A 280 -27.64 26.67 -9.74
C ILE A 280 -28.78 25.65 -9.95
N ASN A 281 -28.47 24.36 -10.07
CA ASN A 281 -29.45 23.28 -10.26
C ASN A 281 -29.90 22.69 -8.90
N PRO A 282 -31.14 22.16 -8.77
CA PRO A 282 -31.60 21.46 -7.57
C PRO A 282 -30.59 20.42 -7.08
N SER A 283 -30.19 20.55 -5.82
CA SER A 283 -29.10 19.81 -5.19
C SER A 283 -28.97 20.21 -3.72
N PHE A 284 -28.47 19.30 -2.89
CA PHE A 284 -28.26 19.55 -1.45
C PHE A 284 -27.44 20.82 -1.19
N GLU A 285 -26.35 21.03 -1.95
CA GLU A 285 -25.48 22.22 -1.82
C GLU A 285 -26.20 23.55 -2.10
N LYS A 286 -27.22 23.52 -2.96
CA LYS A 286 -28.04 24.69 -3.32
C LYS A 286 -29.13 24.96 -2.29
N GLU A 287 -29.73 23.91 -1.78
CA GLU A 287 -30.88 23.99 -0.86
C GLU A 287 -30.42 24.33 0.56
N ASN A 288 -29.30 23.78 1.01
CA ASN A 288 -28.76 23.97 2.36
C ASN A 288 -27.60 24.98 2.43
N GLY A 289 -27.05 25.40 1.29
CA GLY A 289 -25.93 26.33 1.23
C GLY A 289 -24.56 25.72 1.59
N PHE A 290 -24.49 24.40 1.85
CA PHE A 290 -23.24 23.69 2.09
C PHE A 290 -23.27 22.25 1.52
N GLY A 291 -22.09 21.69 1.27
CA GLY A 291 -21.86 20.25 1.04
C GLY A 291 -21.02 19.65 2.17
N HIS A 292 -21.23 18.36 2.47
CA HIS A 292 -20.55 17.66 3.56
C HIS A 292 -19.03 17.55 3.36
N GLU A 293 -18.57 17.58 2.10
CA GLU A 293 -17.15 17.64 1.72
C GLU A 293 -16.48 19.01 1.97
N GLU A 294 -17.18 20.04 2.46
CA GLU A 294 -16.58 21.37 2.70
C GLU A 294 -15.63 21.45 3.91
N TRP A 295 -15.44 20.37 4.67
CA TRP A 295 -14.40 20.21 5.71
C TRP A 295 -13.31 19.17 5.35
N LEU A 296 -13.25 18.73 4.08
CA LEU A 296 -12.35 17.67 3.62
C LEU A 296 -10.85 17.99 3.83
N PHE A 297 -10.48 19.27 3.87
CA PHE A 297 -9.10 19.75 4.06
C PHE A 297 -8.93 20.56 5.36
N ASP A 298 -9.81 20.36 6.34
CA ASP A 298 -9.59 20.91 7.69
C ASP A 298 -8.38 20.26 8.37
N GLY A 299 -7.25 20.97 8.34
CA GLY A 299 -5.95 20.51 8.84
C GLY A 299 -5.85 20.49 10.36
N ASP A 300 -6.77 21.16 11.07
CA ASP A 300 -6.81 21.10 12.55
C ASP A 300 -7.36 19.76 13.04
N LYS A 301 -8.12 19.06 12.19
CA LYS A 301 -8.89 17.86 12.54
C LYS A 301 -8.27 16.61 11.92
N VAL A 302 -7.08 16.29 12.42
CA VAL A 302 -6.25 15.14 12.04
C VAL A 302 -6.22 14.13 13.19
N ILE A 303 -6.40 12.86 12.88
CA ILE A 303 -6.37 11.74 13.84
C ILE A 303 -5.30 10.77 13.35
N ASP A 304 -4.31 10.46 14.20
CA ASP A 304 -3.21 9.52 13.92
C ASP A 304 -2.47 9.75 12.58
N GLY A 305 -2.34 11.02 12.18
CA GLY A 305 -1.70 11.43 10.91
C GLY A 305 -2.59 11.30 9.66
N PHE A 306 -3.85 10.88 9.82
CA PHE A 306 -4.84 10.78 8.76
C PHE A 306 -5.86 11.92 8.83
N LYS A 307 -6.27 12.39 7.64
CA LYS A 307 -7.44 13.24 7.48
C LYS A 307 -8.62 12.38 7.08
N TYR A 308 -9.73 12.58 7.79
CA TYR A 308 -11.01 11.93 7.54
C TYR A 308 -12.00 12.94 6.95
N GLY A 309 -12.88 12.48 6.07
CA GLY A 309 -13.90 13.33 5.47
C GLY A 309 -14.92 12.58 4.62
N PHE A 310 -15.76 13.36 3.95
CA PHE A 310 -16.88 12.87 3.15
C PHE A 310 -16.66 13.12 1.66
N LEU A 311 -17.06 12.15 0.84
CA LEU A 311 -17.30 12.31 -0.59
C LEU A 311 -18.68 11.75 -0.95
N GLU A 312 -19.60 12.63 -1.37
CA GLU A 312 -20.93 12.29 -1.89
C GLU A 312 -20.91 11.21 -3.00
N PRO A 313 -19.95 11.22 -3.95
CA PRO A 313 -19.72 10.13 -4.91
C PRO A 313 -19.60 8.72 -4.33
N ILE A 314 -19.08 8.59 -3.10
CA ILE A 314 -18.84 7.31 -2.43
C ILE A 314 -20.06 6.93 -1.59
N HIS A 315 -20.65 7.89 -0.86
CA HIS A 315 -21.85 7.66 -0.04
C HIS A 315 -22.99 7.00 -0.84
N LYS A 316 -23.29 7.49 -2.05
CA LYS A 316 -24.36 6.95 -2.92
C LYS A 316 -24.24 5.47 -3.30
N TYR A 317 -23.03 4.93 -3.27
CA TYR A 317 -22.73 3.59 -3.76
C TYR A 317 -21.74 2.87 -2.83
N ARG A 318 -21.82 3.14 -1.52
CA ARG A 318 -20.82 2.75 -0.52
C ARG A 318 -20.46 1.25 -0.57
N SER A 319 -21.46 0.38 -0.70
CA SER A 319 -21.30 -1.07 -0.83
C SER A 319 -20.48 -1.53 -2.05
N ASN A 320 -20.30 -0.70 -3.08
CA ASN A 320 -19.42 -0.98 -4.21
C ASN A 320 -17.95 -0.61 -3.93
N TYR A 321 -17.68 0.16 -2.89
CA TYR A 321 -16.40 0.84 -2.66
C TYR A 321 -15.77 0.61 -1.28
N GLU A 322 -16.54 0.17 -0.28
CA GLU A 322 -16.07 -0.13 1.07
C GLU A 322 -14.80 -0.99 1.10
N GLY A 323 -13.83 -0.58 1.93
CA GLY A 323 -12.51 -1.23 2.05
C GLY A 323 -11.58 -1.08 0.84
N LYS A 324 -12.02 -0.49 -0.29
CA LYS A 324 -11.16 -0.25 -1.45
C LYS A 324 -10.29 0.99 -1.28
N VAL A 325 -9.20 1.02 -2.04
CA VAL A 325 -8.24 2.14 -2.08
C VAL A 325 -8.15 2.66 -3.51
N PHE A 326 -8.15 3.99 -3.65
CA PHE A 326 -8.13 4.70 -4.93
C PHE A 326 -7.09 5.82 -4.95
N ASP A 327 -6.68 6.24 -6.15
CA ASP A 327 -6.17 7.60 -6.36
C ASP A 327 -7.33 8.46 -6.88
N ILE A 328 -7.79 9.42 -6.09
CA ILE A 328 -8.98 10.21 -6.39
C ILE A 328 -8.59 11.63 -6.76
N SER A 329 -8.78 11.95 -8.03
CA SER A 329 -8.73 13.31 -8.55
C SER A 329 -9.98 14.06 -8.08
N LEU A 330 -9.81 15.27 -7.55
CA LEU A 330 -10.91 16.09 -7.07
C LEU A 330 -11.06 17.33 -7.95
N TYR A 331 -12.28 17.57 -8.42
CA TYR A 331 -12.63 18.77 -9.19
C TYR A 331 -13.87 19.45 -8.61
N THR A 332 -14.00 20.74 -8.87
CA THR A 332 -15.13 21.56 -8.44
C THR A 332 -15.64 22.45 -9.58
N ARG A 333 -16.79 23.09 -9.41
CA ARG A 333 -17.40 23.99 -10.40
C ARG A 333 -18.00 25.20 -9.71
N ASP A 334 -17.54 26.38 -10.09
CA ASP A 334 -18.11 27.66 -9.65
C ASP A 334 -19.42 27.94 -10.41
N GLY A 335 -20.53 28.02 -9.70
CA GLY A 335 -21.84 28.38 -10.25
C GLY A 335 -21.96 29.84 -10.71
N VAL A 336 -21.07 30.75 -10.27
CA VAL A 336 -21.09 32.16 -10.68
C VAL A 336 -20.35 32.36 -12.01
N SER A 337 -19.08 31.96 -12.11
CA SER A 337 -18.34 32.04 -13.38
C SER A 337 -18.66 30.91 -14.37
N ASN A 338 -19.42 29.90 -13.92
CA ASN A 338 -19.73 28.66 -14.65
C ASN A 338 -18.49 27.83 -15.04
N LYS A 339 -17.33 28.06 -14.40
CA LYS A 339 -16.06 27.40 -14.71
C LYS A 339 -15.81 26.18 -13.84
N THR A 340 -15.16 25.19 -14.42
CA THR A 340 -14.70 23.98 -13.75
C THR A 340 -13.22 24.10 -13.39
N PHE A 341 -12.86 23.63 -12.21
CA PHE A 341 -11.50 23.70 -11.68
C PHE A 341 -11.05 22.35 -11.14
N TRP A 342 -9.80 21.97 -11.45
CA TRP A 342 -9.11 20.88 -10.80
C TRP A 342 -8.58 21.36 -9.45
N VAL A 343 -8.82 20.59 -8.40
CA VAL A 343 -8.48 20.97 -7.01
C VAL A 343 -7.18 20.30 -6.60
N THR A 344 -7.14 18.97 -6.60
CA THR A 344 -5.95 18.18 -6.27
C THR A 344 -6.14 16.73 -6.72
N THR A 345 -5.13 15.88 -6.58
CA THR A 345 -5.30 14.42 -6.61
C THR A 345 -4.84 13.83 -5.29
N LEU A 346 -5.77 13.29 -4.53
CA LEU A 346 -5.47 12.58 -3.29
C LEU A 346 -5.00 11.17 -3.62
N LYS A 347 -3.89 10.78 -3.00
CA LYS A 347 -3.26 9.47 -3.16
C LYS A 347 -3.63 8.53 -2.03
N ASN A 348 -3.81 7.25 -2.37
CA ASN A 348 -4.12 6.17 -1.41
C ASN A 348 -5.36 6.47 -0.54
N VAL A 349 -6.43 7.01 -1.14
CA VAL A 349 -7.68 7.27 -0.43
C VAL A 349 -8.36 5.93 -0.13
N GLN A 350 -8.43 5.56 1.16
CA GLN A 350 -9.17 4.39 1.61
C GLN A 350 -10.62 4.76 1.88
N VAL A 351 -11.55 3.93 1.38
CA VAL A 351 -12.96 4.00 1.76
C VAL A 351 -13.16 3.26 3.07
N LEU A 352 -13.72 3.96 4.05
CA LEU A 352 -13.92 3.47 5.41
C LEU A 352 -15.01 2.39 5.49
N THR A 353 -14.88 1.46 6.44
CA THR A 353 -16.02 0.63 6.87
C THR A 353 -16.96 1.41 7.77
N ASP A 354 -18.16 0.90 8.01
CA ASP A 354 -19.12 1.50 8.94
C ASP A 354 -18.57 1.57 10.38
N GLU A 355 -17.82 0.57 10.84
CA GLU A 355 -17.14 0.61 12.15
C GLU A 355 -16.11 1.74 12.22
N GLU A 356 -15.17 1.81 11.25
CA GLU A 356 -14.15 2.87 11.19
C GLU A 356 -14.80 4.27 11.16
N SER A 357 -15.91 4.41 10.44
CA SER A 357 -16.63 5.69 10.28
C SER A 357 -17.30 6.13 11.58
N ASN A 358 -17.83 5.17 12.35
CA ASN A 358 -18.45 5.43 13.64
C ASN A 358 -17.42 5.74 14.73
N GLU A 359 -16.28 5.04 14.77
CA GLU A 359 -15.17 5.35 15.68
C GLU A 359 -14.69 6.80 15.52
N VAL A 360 -14.45 7.23 14.28
CA VAL A 360 -14.04 8.60 13.94
C VAL A 360 -15.10 9.62 14.35
N PHE A 361 -16.39 9.32 14.12
CA PHE A 361 -17.48 10.21 14.52
C PHE A 361 -17.60 10.39 16.04
N GLN A 362 -17.38 9.33 16.83
CA GLN A 362 -17.34 9.44 18.28
C GLN A 362 -16.11 10.25 18.75
N GLN A 363 -14.95 10.12 18.10
CA GLN A 363 -13.81 11.00 18.39
C GLN A 363 -14.12 12.47 18.10
N TYR A 364 -14.77 12.78 16.97
CA TYR A 364 -15.21 14.13 16.62
C TYR A 364 -16.21 14.73 17.62
N LYS A 365 -17.09 13.90 18.21
CA LYS A 365 -17.97 14.32 19.32
C LYS A 365 -17.19 14.58 20.61
N ASN A 366 -16.33 13.64 21.01
CA ASN A 366 -15.54 13.73 22.23
C ASN A 366 -14.59 14.95 22.26
N GLN A 367 -14.08 15.36 21.09
CA GLN A 367 -13.22 16.53 20.92
C GLN A 367 -14.00 17.84 20.69
N GLY A 368 -15.34 17.82 20.67
CA GLY A 368 -16.19 19.00 20.40
C GLY A 368 -16.21 19.46 18.93
N TRP A 369 -15.38 18.88 18.07
CA TRP A 369 -15.28 19.21 16.64
C TRP A 369 -16.60 19.09 15.88
N TYR A 370 -17.48 18.15 16.25
CA TYR A 370 -18.81 18.07 15.63
C TYR A 370 -19.71 19.28 15.98
N ASP A 371 -19.57 19.84 17.18
CA ASP A 371 -20.28 21.06 17.56
C ASP A 371 -19.65 22.31 16.90
N GLU A 372 -18.34 22.32 16.65
CA GLU A 372 -17.70 23.34 15.80
C GLU A 372 -18.27 23.33 14.37
N MET A 373 -18.47 22.16 13.76
CA MET A 373 -19.04 22.03 12.41
C MET A 373 -20.49 22.57 12.36
N LYS A 374 -21.30 22.31 13.40
CA LYS A 374 -22.63 22.93 13.53
C LYS A 374 -22.53 24.44 13.77
N ALA A 375 -21.55 24.88 14.56
CA ALA A 375 -21.31 26.30 14.80
C ALA A 375 -20.89 27.03 13.51
N ASP A 376 -20.11 26.42 12.61
CA ASP A 376 -19.76 26.98 11.28
C ASP A 376 -21.00 27.25 10.42
N LEU A 377 -21.94 26.31 10.38
CA LEU A 377 -23.21 26.47 9.65
C LEU A 377 -24.08 27.57 10.25
N TYR A 378 -24.25 27.57 11.58
CA TYR A 378 -24.95 28.63 12.30
C TYR A 378 -24.30 30.01 12.05
N ASN A 379 -22.96 30.05 12.01
CA ASN A 379 -22.15 31.23 11.73
C ASN A 379 -22.30 31.81 10.31
N LEU A 380 -22.94 31.08 9.40
CA LEU A 380 -23.31 31.49 8.04
C LEU A 380 -24.83 31.66 7.88
N SER A 381 -25.59 31.59 8.97
CA SER A 381 -27.06 31.58 8.99
C SER A 381 -27.68 30.40 8.20
N LEU A 382 -26.99 29.25 8.17
CA LEU A 382 -27.48 28.02 7.57
C LEU A 382 -28.12 27.10 8.62
N ASN A 383 -28.92 26.13 8.17
CA ASN A 383 -29.55 25.14 9.06
C ASN A 383 -28.50 24.16 9.62
N PHE A 384 -27.99 24.41 10.82
CA PHE A 384 -27.03 23.52 11.46
C PHE A 384 -27.62 22.16 11.87
N ALA A 385 -28.93 22.09 12.13
CA ALA A 385 -29.61 20.83 12.46
C ALA A 385 -29.65 19.87 11.25
N GLN A 386 -29.38 20.35 10.04
CA GLN A 386 -29.31 19.52 8.85
C GLN A 386 -28.21 18.44 8.94
N LEU A 387 -27.13 18.69 9.70
CA LEU A 387 -26.11 17.67 9.97
C LEU A 387 -26.67 16.53 10.83
N ASP A 388 -27.43 16.85 11.88
CA ASP A 388 -28.05 15.85 12.75
C ASP A 388 -29.11 15.02 11.98
N GLU A 389 -29.91 15.66 11.12
CA GLU A 389 -30.88 14.99 10.24
C GLU A 389 -30.23 14.05 9.19
N TRP A 390 -29.06 14.45 8.67
CA TRP A 390 -28.33 13.70 7.64
C TRP A 390 -27.64 12.47 8.22
N ILE A 391 -26.88 12.66 9.30
CA ILE A 391 -26.09 11.61 9.96
C ILE A 391 -27.01 10.63 10.72
N ARG A 392 -28.07 11.15 11.34
CA ARG A 392 -28.97 10.41 12.24
C ARG A 392 -28.22 9.78 13.42
N GLU A 393 -27.71 8.57 13.24
CA GLU A 393 -26.97 7.80 14.25
C GLU A 393 -25.64 7.24 13.72
N ASP A 394 -25.36 7.30 12.41
CA ASP A 394 -24.23 6.60 11.76
C ASP A 394 -23.19 7.57 11.20
N GLY A 395 -21.94 7.43 11.66
CA GLY A 395 -20.78 8.20 11.21
C GLY A 395 -20.49 8.12 9.71
N SER A 396 -20.99 7.10 8.98
CA SER A 396 -20.83 7.00 7.52
C SER A 396 -21.41 8.19 6.74
N GLY A 397 -22.38 8.90 7.33
CA GLY A 397 -22.95 10.13 6.80
C GLY A 397 -21.99 11.33 6.82
N LEU A 398 -20.93 11.30 7.63
CA LEU A 398 -19.94 12.39 7.76
C LEU A 398 -18.51 11.99 7.41
N PHE A 399 -18.18 10.70 7.53
CA PHE A 399 -16.87 10.15 7.21
C PHE A 399 -17.03 8.90 6.35
N ASN A 400 -16.56 8.95 5.11
CA ASN A 400 -16.54 7.78 4.24
C ASN A 400 -15.18 7.54 3.57
N VAL A 401 -14.22 8.45 3.75
CA VAL A 401 -12.83 8.29 3.29
C VAL A 401 -11.80 8.74 4.33
N LYS A 402 -10.62 8.14 4.27
CA LYS A 402 -9.38 8.65 4.90
C LYS A 402 -8.22 8.70 3.92
N PHE A 403 -7.32 9.65 4.14
CA PHE A 403 -6.06 9.81 3.41
C PHE A 403 -5.00 10.45 4.33
N THR A 404 -3.72 10.35 3.97
CA THR A 404 -2.62 10.91 4.79
C THR A 404 -2.71 12.44 4.86
N ALA A 405 -2.73 13.02 6.06
CA ALA A 405 -2.97 14.46 6.25
C ALA A 405 -1.89 15.37 5.61
N SER A 406 -0.65 14.88 5.46
CA SER A 406 0.44 15.61 4.81
C SER A 406 0.12 16.07 3.38
N GLN A 407 -0.78 15.37 2.67
CA GLN A 407 -1.21 15.71 1.32
C GLN A 407 -1.96 17.06 1.24
N ILE A 408 -2.45 17.61 2.37
CA ILE A 408 -3.07 18.94 2.42
C ILE A 408 -2.06 20.04 2.01
N ASN A 409 -0.76 19.85 2.28
CA ASN A 409 0.31 20.75 1.85
C ASN A 409 0.52 20.79 0.32
N GLU A 410 0.11 19.73 -0.37
CA GLU A 410 0.28 19.56 -1.82
C GLU A 410 -0.85 20.26 -2.61
N ILE A 411 -1.94 20.66 -1.93
CA ILE A 411 -3.06 21.38 -2.53
C ILE A 411 -2.59 22.76 -3.02
N PRO A 412 -2.83 23.12 -4.29
CA PRO A 412 -2.43 24.41 -4.84
C PRO A 412 -3.27 25.54 -4.23
N ILE A 413 -2.61 26.66 -3.93
CA ILE A 413 -3.25 27.87 -3.36
C ILE A 413 -4.26 28.48 -4.35
N GLU A 414 -3.95 28.37 -5.65
CA GLU A 414 -4.84 28.77 -6.75
C GLU A 414 -5.32 27.53 -7.50
N LEU A 415 -6.63 27.45 -7.76
CA LEU A 415 -7.22 26.30 -8.43
C LEU A 415 -6.88 26.29 -9.92
N ILE A 416 -6.51 25.13 -10.45
CA ILE A 416 -6.15 24.98 -11.87
C ILE A 416 -7.45 24.98 -12.70
N PRO A 417 -7.63 25.90 -13.66
CA PRO A 417 -8.81 25.88 -14.53
C PRO A 417 -8.78 24.67 -15.47
N VAL A 418 -9.90 23.96 -15.58
CA VAL A 418 -10.07 22.89 -16.57
C VAL A 418 -10.37 23.55 -17.92
N ILE A 419 -9.39 23.54 -18.82
CA ILE A 419 -9.50 24.16 -20.15
C ILE A 419 -10.23 23.24 -21.14
N ASN A 420 -9.95 21.94 -21.09
CA ASN A 420 -10.63 20.96 -21.94
C ASN A 420 -11.75 20.27 -21.14
N GLU A 421 -13.01 20.63 -21.40
CA GLU A 421 -14.17 20.05 -20.70
C GLU A 421 -14.23 18.52 -20.83
N LYS A 422 -13.68 17.94 -21.91
CA LYS A 422 -13.64 16.47 -22.12
C LYS A 422 -12.73 15.72 -21.14
N ASP A 423 -11.87 16.44 -20.40
CA ASP A 423 -11.07 15.85 -19.32
C ASP A 423 -11.94 15.47 -18.10
N ILE A 424 -13.18 15.99 -18.01
CA ILE A 424 -14.13 15.71 -16.92
C ILE A 424 -15.30 14.86 -17.47
N PRO A 425 -15.41 13.57 -17.09
CA PRO A 425 -16.38 12.66 -17.71
C PRO A 425 -17.86 13.07 -17.52
N SER A 426 -18.21 13.69 -16.39
CA SER A 426 -19.57 14.15 -16.08
C SER A 426 -19.56 15.10 -14.88
N ASN A 427 -20.51 16.04 -14.83
CA ASN A 427 -20.70 17.02 -13.75
C ASN A 427 -21.44 16.46 -12.51
N ARG A 428 -21.75 15.16 -12.49
CA ARG A 428 -22.52 14.50 -11.42
C ARG A 428 -21.63 14.16 -10.22
N TYR A 429 -22.24 14.16 -9.04
CA TYR A 429 -21.66 13.58 -7.82
C TYR A 429 -21.74 12.04 -7.89
N THR A 430 -20.82 11.45 -8.64
CA THR A 430 -20.63 10.02 -8.90
C THR A 430 -19.13 9.74 -9.01
N LEU A 431 -18.64 8.60 -8.52
CA LEU A 431 -17.22 8.26 -8.62
C LEU A 431 -16.96 7.70 -10.02
N MET A 432 -16.12 8.38 -10.80
CA MET A 432 -15.94 8.12 -12.23
C MET A 432 -14.54 7.61 -12.53
N ASP A 433 -14.41 6.76 -13.55
CA ASP A 433 -13.13 6.43 -14.15
C ASP A 433 -12.50 7.65 -14.82
N ILE A 434 -11.19 7.80 -14.70
CA ILE A 434 -10.42 8.79 -15.44
C ILE A 434 -9.19 8.14 -16.07
N PRO A 435 -8.88 8.41 -17.36
CA PRO A 435 -7.63 7.97 -17.96
C PRO A 435 -6.42 8.53 -17.21
N LYS A 436 -5.45 7.66 -16.89
CA LYS A 436 -4.27 8.01 -16.08
C LYS A 436 -3.51 9.21 -16.64
N ASN A 437 -3.38 9.31 -17.96
CA ASN A 437 -2.72 10.43 -18.64
C ASN A 437 -3.42 11.79 -18.45
N VAL A 438 -4.73 11.81 -18.17
CA VAL A 438 -5.46 13.04 -17.84
C VAL A 438 -5.17 13.45 -16.39
N GLN A 439 -5.11 12.50 -15.46
CA GLN A 439 -4.69 12.77 -14.08
C GLN A 439 -3.23 13.26 -14.05
N GLU A 440 -2.30 12.56 -14.71
CA GLU A 440 -0.88 12.94 -14.82
C GLU A 440 -0.68 14.34 -15.44
N LYS A 441 -1.52 14.73 -16.42
CA LYS A 441 -1.52 16.08 -16.99
C LYS A 441 -1.79 17.17 -15.94
N TYR A 442 -2.81 17.02 -15.09
CA TYR A 442 -3.13 18.02 -14.07
C TYR A 442 -2.16 17.98 -12.88
N GLU A 443 -1.62 16.80 -12.53
CA GLU A 443 -0.53 16.67 -11.56
C GLU A 443 0.77 17.34 -12.06
N ALA A 444 1.06 17.29 -13.36
CA ALA A 444 2.20 18.00 -13.93
C ALA A 444 2.02 19.53 -13.87
N LEU A 445 0.81 20.05 -14.06
CA LEU A 445 0.52 21.49 -14.00
C LEU A 445 0.78 22.11 -12.61
N THR A 446 0.62 21.37 -11.51
CA THR A 446 1.02 21.90 -10.18
C THR A 446 2.52 22.07 -10.02
N LYS A 447 3.32 21.42 -10.89
CA LYS A 447 4.78 21.36 -10.85
C LYS A 447 5.45 22.08 -12.02
N THR A 448 4.70 22.71 -12.92
CA THR A 448 5.29 23.53 -13.99
C THR A 448 5.95 24.77 -13.40
N GLY A 449 7.23 24.97 -13.74
CA GLY A 449 7.99 26.16 -13.34
C GLY A 449 7.60 27.41 -14.13
N PHE A 450 8.37 28.49 -13.90
CA PHE A 450 8.24 29.74 -14.66
C PHE A 450 8.42 29.52 -16.17
N SER A 451 7.58 30.18 -16.97
CA SER A 451 7.63 30.16 -18.44
C SER A 451 7.22 31.53 -18.98
N PHE A 452 8.14 32.25 -19.61
CA PHE A 452 7.83 33.51 -20.29
C PHE A 452 7.08 33.24 -21.61
N GLU A 453 7.67 32.47 -22.53
CA GLU A 453 7.13 32.25 -23.89
C GLU A 453 5.70 31.68 -23.94
N ASN A 454 5.31 30.88 -22.94
CA ASN A 454 3.99 30.21 -22.89
C ASN A 454 3.06 30.76 -21.79
N SER A 455 3.33 31.93 -21.20
CA SER A 455 2.42 32.55 -20.21
C SER A 455 2.49 34.09 -20.19
N GLY A 456 1.53 34.73 -19.51
CA GLY A 456 1.39 36.18 -19.50
C GLY A 456 0.50 36.70 -20.64
N SER A 457 0.30 38.02 -20.69
CA SER A 457 -0.43 38.71 -21.75
C SER A 457 0.27 40.02 -22.10
N GLU A 458 0.30 40.37 -23.40
CA GLU A 458 0.77 41.69 -23.85
C GLU A 458 -0.28 42.79 -23.58
N GLU A 459 -1.55 42.42 -23.45
CA GLU A 459 -2.66 43.33 -23.17
C GLU A 459 -3.00 43.41 -21.67
N SER A 460 -3.36 44.61 -21.21
CA SER A 460 -3.67 44.93 -19.82
C SER A 460 -5.16 44.76 -19.49
N ASP A 461 -5.65 43.52 -19.48
CA ASP A 461 -7.06 43.19 -19.20
C ASP A 461 -7.39 43.29 -17.69
N LEU A 462 -7.33 44.51 -17.15
CA LEU A 462 -7.57 44.84 -15.73
C LEU A 462 -9.06 44.82 -15.32
N GLY A 463 -9.91 44.14 -16.11
CA GLY A 463 -11.35 44.06 -15.94
C GLY A 463 -11.80 43.24 -14.73
N THR A 464 -12.03 43.92 -13.61
CA THR A 464 -12.91 43.47 -12.50
C THR A 464 -12.66 42.08 -11.91
N LYS A 465 -11.64 41.95 -11.04
CA LYS A 465 -11.55 40.86 -10.04
C LYS A 465 -11.26 41.36 -8.62
N SER A 466 -12.21 42.12 -8.06
CA SER A 466 -12.21 42.42 -6.62
C SER A 466 -12.73 41.21 -5.82
N LYS A 467 -11.84 40.29 -5.42
CA LYS A 467 -12.18 39.26 -4.43
C LYS A 467 -12.26 39.90 -3.03
N ARG A 468 -13.46 40.34 -2.63
CA ARG A 468 -13.77 40.77 -1.25
C ARG A 468 -14.40 39.63 -0.45
N THR A 469 -13.64 39.03 0.46
CA THR A 469 -14.13 38.35 1.69
C THR A 469 -12.95 38.00 2.62
N GLY A 470 -12.67 38.84 3.62
CA GLY A 470 -11.54 38.63 4.56
C GLY A 470 -11.92 38.55 6.04
N ARG A 471 -12.76 39.49 6.50
CA ARG A 471 -12.93 39.84 7.93
C ARG A 471 -13.20 38.70 8.93
N LYS A 472 -13.94 37.64 8.55
CA LYS A 472 -14.22 36.50 9.47
C LYS A 472 -13.10 35.45 9.49
N ARG A 473 -12.34 35.31 8.39
CA ARG A 473 -11.16 34.44 8.30
C ARG A 473 -9.97 35.05 9.05
N GLU A 474 -9.81 36.37 8.95
CA GLU A 474 -8.80 37.15 9.68
C GLU A 474 -8.92 36.94 11.20
N ILE A 475 -10.12 37.10 11.77
CA ILE A 475 -10.37 36.95 13.22
C ILE A 475 -10.05 35.52 13.71
N GLU A 476 -10.38 34.48 12.94
CA GLU A 476 -10.08 33.10 13.33
C GLU A 476 -8.57 32.80 13.31
N LEU A 477 -7.87 33.26 12.27
CA LEU A 477 -6.42 33.13 12.15
C LEU A 477 -5.71 33.87 13.30
N GLU A 478 -6.21 35.04 13.70
CA GLU A 478 -5.73 35.82 14.85
C GLU A 478 -5.95 35.07 16.18
N LEU A 479 -7.09 34.41 16.39
CA LEU A 479 -7.32 33.58 17.58
C LEU A 479 -6.38 32.37 17.64
N LYS A 480 -6.24 31.63 16.54
CA LYS A 480 -5.30 30.50 16.41
C LYS A 480 -3.86 30.95 16.67
N HIS A 481 -3.48 32.08 16.08
CA HIS A 481 -2.16 32.68 16.23
C HIS A 481 -1.86 33.03 17.69
N ASN A 482 -2.78 33.70 18.39
CA ASN A 482 -2.64 34.01 19.82
C ASN A 482 -2.47 32.76 20.69
N ILE A 483 -3.18 31.66 20.39
CA ILE A 483 -3.05 30.38 21.12
C ILE A 483 -1.66 29.76 20.88
N LEU A 484 -1.24 29.65 19.60
CA LEU A 484 0.07 29.11 19.22
C LEU A 484 1.22 29.95 19.79
N GLN A 485 1.15 31.29 19.68
CA GLN A 485 2.13 32.21 20.24
C GLN A 485 2.24 32.06 21.77
N LYS A 486 1.12 31.93 22.49
CA LYS A 486 1.11 31.70 23.94
C LYS A 486 1.75 30.36 24.33
N LYS A 487 1.38 29.26 23.66
CA LYS A 487 1.92 27.91 23.93
C LYS A 487 3.44 27.86 23.60
N PHE A 488 3.84 28.37 22.43
CA PHE A 488 5.24 28.38 22.01
C PHE A 488 6.12 29.34 22.84
N LEU A 489 5.59 30.50 23.27
CA LEU A 489 6.29 31.38 24.22
C LEU A 489 6.59 30.67 25.53
N LYS A 490 5.61 29.94 26.09
CA LYS A 490 5.77 29.15 27.32
C LYS A 490 6.84 28.07 27.14
N TYR A 491 6.83 27.36 26.02
CA TYR A 491 7.88 26.39 25.66
C TYR A 491 9.27 27.06 25.66
N LEU A 492 9.47 28.11 24.87
CA LEU A 492 10.76 28.81 24.80
C LEU A 492 11.21 29.42 26.14
N GLN A 493 10.28 29.94 26.95
CA GLN A 493 10.58 30.47 28.29
C GLN A 493 10.99 29.39 29.29
N ASN A 494 10.48 28.16 29.14
CA ASN A 494 10.91 27.01 29.93
C ASN A 494 12.30 26.50 29.48
N THR A 495 12.56 26.48 28.16
CA THR A 495 13.84 26.00 27.59
C THR A 495 15.01 26.96 27.81
N TYR A 496 14.79 28.28 27.63
CA TYR A 496 15.86 29.29 27.63
C TYR A 496 15.77 30.31 28.77
N GLY A 497 14.68 30.31 29.55
CA GLY A 497 14.47 31.21 30.67
C GLY A 497 13.68 32.48 30.31
N LYS A 498 12.72 32.81 31.18
CA LYS A 498 11.76 33.92 31.01
C LYS A 498 12.39 35.32 30.82
N ALA A 499 13.61 35.54 31.32
CA ALA A 499 14.27 36.85 31.23
C ALA A 499 14.72 37.21 29.81
N ILE A 500 15.07 36.20 29.00
CA ILE A 500 15.65 36.38 27.65
C ILE A 500 14.69 36.06 26.50
N VAL A 501 13.46 35.60 26.78
CA VAL A 501 12.42 35.34 25.77
C VAL A 501 11.18 36.22 26.03
N LYS A 502 10.86 37.09 25.06
CA LYS A 502 9.74 38.04 25.13
C LYS A 502 8.87 37.95 23.88
N ARG A 503 7.57 38.22 23.99
CA ARG A 503 6.66 38.40 22.86
C ARG A 503 6.52 39.86 22.45
N GLU A 504 6.07 40.11 21.23
CA GLU A 504 5.61 41.43 20.73
C GLU A 504 6.63 42.56 20.89
N CYS A 505 7.92 42.26 20.71
CA CYS A 505 8.97 43.27 20.74
C CYS A 505 8.79 44.25 19.57
N THR A 506 8.96 45.54 19.84
CA THR A 506 8.79 46.58 18.82
C THR A 506 9.93 46.51 17.81
N ALA A 507 9.60 46.44 16.52
CA ALA A 507 10.54 46.61 15.41
C ALA A 507 10.25 47.94 14.67
N TYR A 508 10.91 48.19 13.54
CA TYR A 508 10.76 49.43 12.79
C TYR A 508 9.29 49.71 12.41
N GLY A 509 8.89 50.98 12.37
CA GLY A 509 7.54 51.38 11.96
C GLY A 509 6.42 51.00 12.92
N ALA A 510 6.76 50.71 14.20
CA ALA A 510 5.86 50.20 15.23
C ALA A 510 5.29 48.78 14.96
N SER A 511 5.89 48.04 14.03
CA SER A 511 5.66 46.61 13.85
C SER A 511 6.07 45.79 15.09
N ARG A 512 5.62 44.54 15.16
CA ARG A 512 5.75 43.67 16.33
C ARG A 512 6.25 42.31 15.91
N ILE A 513 7.45 41.94 16.37
CA ILE A 513 7.98 40.58 16.22
C ILE A 513 7.22 39.69 17.20
N ASP A 514 6.67 38.58 16.72
CA ASP A 514 5.88 37.64 17.52
C ASP A 514 6.59 37.21 18.79
N ILE A 515 7.78 36.63 18.65
CA ILE A 515 8.65 36.29 19.79
C ILE A 515 10.10 36.64 19.44
N THR A 516 10.80 37.25 20.40
CA THR A 516 12.23 37.54 20.34
C THR A 516 12.94 36.82 21.49
N ARG A 517 13.99 36.06 21.16
CA ARG A 517 14.94 35.50 22.13
C ARG A 517 16.26 36.26 22.03
N LYS A 518 16.77 36.77 23.16
CA LYS A 518 18.14 37.28 23.26
C LYS A 518 19.14 36.13 23.41
N THR A 519 20.28 36.23 22.75
CA THR A 519 21.45 35.36 22.91
C THR A 519 22.65 36.16 23.40
N ASP A 520 23.82 35.53 23.52
CA ASP A 520 25.06 36.22 23.90
C ASP A 520 25.58 37.15 22.78
N THR A 521 25.24 36.85 21.52
CA THR A 521 25.73 37.52 20.32
C THR A 521 24.69 38.41 19.62
N GLY A 522 23.40 38.24 19.88
CA GLY A 522 22.35 39.02 19.24
C GLY A 522 20.93 38.59 19.62
N PHE A 523 20.06 38.48 18.61
CA PHE A 523 18.66 38.13 18.77
C PHE A 523 18.21 37.09 17.75
N VAL A 524 17.36 36.15 18.20
CA VAL A 524 16.59 35.25 17.33
C VAL A 524 15.16 35.76 17.25
N PHE A 525 14.69 36.01 16.04
CA PHE A 525 13.31 36.40 15.76
C PHE A 525 12.52 35.17 15.33
N TYR A 526 11.37 34.96 15.98
CA TYR A 526 10.41 33.93 15.63
C TYR A 526 9.14 34.59 15.12
N GLU A 527 8.65 34.12 13.98
CA GLU A 527 7.41 34.57 13.34
C GLU A 527 6.45 33.39 13.21
N ILE A 528 5.20 33.57 13.61
CA ILE A 528 4.25 32.47 13.80
C ILE A 528 3.14 32.55 12.75
N LYS A 529 2.91 31.46 12.02
CA LYS A 529 1.87 31.39 10.99
C LYS A 529 0.95 30.17 11.16
N THR A 530 -0.35 30.44 11.10
CA THR A 530 -1.45 29.50 11.38
C THR A 530 -2.28 29.14 10.15
N TYR A 531 -1.69 29.21 8.95
CA TYR A 531 -2.35 28.71 7.74
C TYR A 531 -2.17 27.18 7.60
N ASN A 532 -3.26 26.47 7.27
CA ASN A 532 -3.25 25.03 6.95
C ASN A 532 -2.29 24.67 5.78
N ASN A 533 -1.99 25.62 4.90
CA ASN A 533 -1.03 25.44 3.82
C ASN A 533 0.31 26.09 4.17
N LEU A 534 1.33 25.25 4.38
CA LEU A 534 2.66 25.72 4.79
C LEU A 534 3.35 26.63 3.75
N ARG A 535 3.04 26.53 2.45
CA ARG A 535 3.58 27.47 1.44
C ARG A 535 3.07 28.89 1.64
N THR A 536 1.84 29.06 2.11
CA THR A 536 1.30 30.38 2.50
C THR A 536 2.03 30.90 3.74
N SER A 537 2.22 30.07 4.76
CA SER A 537 3.00 30.42 5.96
C SER A 537 4.44 30.84 5.63
N ILE A 538 5.10 30.13 4.71
CA ILE A 538 6.44 30.48 4.20
C ILE A 538 6.44 31.82 3.47
N ARG A 539 5.50 32.02 2.52
CA ARG A 539 5.37 33.25 1.73
C ARG A 539 5.21 34.50 2.60
N GLU A 540 4.25 34.47 3.54
CA GLU A 540 3.93 35.62 4.38
C GLU A 540 4.96 35.82 5.51
N GLY A 541 5.41 34.73 6.14
CA GLY A 541 6.30 34.78 7.31
C GLY A 541 7.73 35.19 7.00
N ILE A 542 8.30 34.74 5.86
CA ILE A 542 9.65 35.15 5.45
C ILE A 542 9.71 36.65 5.16
N GLY A 543 8.71 37.21 4.48
CA GLY A 543 8.64 38.64 4.20
C GLY A 543 8.72 39.49 5.47
N GLN A 544 7.97 39.10 6.50
CA GLN A 544 7.93 39.80 7.80
C GLN A 544 9.24 39.62 8.58
N LEU A 545 9.80 38.39 8.64
CA LEU A 545 11.11 38.14 9.26
C LEU A 545 12.25 38.96 8.63
N LEU A 546 12.25 39.07 7.29
CA LEU A 546 13.23 39.88 6.56
C LEU A 546 13.02 41.38 6.81
N GLU A 547 11.78 41.87 6.81
CA GLU A 547 11.46 43.27 7.15
C GLU A 547 11.93 43.63 8.55
N TYR A 548 11.61 42.81 9.57
CA TYR A 548 12.00 43.05 10.96
C TYR A 548 13.51 43.08 11.17
N SER A 549 14.26 42.27 10.42
CA SER A 549 15.71 42.16 10.56
C SER A 549 16.47 43.22 9.76
N LEU A 550 16.01 43.55 8.54
CA LEU A 550 16.80 44.29 7.56
C LEU A 550 16.37 45.75 7.34
N TYR A 551 15.10 46.10 7.59
CA TYR A 551 14.59 47.43 7.28
C TYR A 551 14.87 48.43 8.43
N PRO A 552 15.38 49.65 8.17
CA PRO A 552 15.53 50.28 6.86
C PRO A 552 16.86 50.00 6.13
N ASN A 553 17.93 49.65 6.86
CA ASN A 553 19.22 49.16 6.33
C ASN A 553 20.09 48.68 7.50
N VAL A 554 19.65 47.64 8.21
CA VAL A 554 20.26 47.11 9.44
C VAL A 554 20.36 45.57 9.38
N GLN A 555 20.88 44.94 10.43
CA GLN A 555 20.68 43.50 10.67
C GLN A 555 20.46 43.29 12.17
N GLU A 556 19.19 43.30 12.60
CA GLU A 556 18.81 43.19 14.02
C GLU A 556 18.81 41.75 14.55
N ALA A 557 18.67 40.75 13.66
CA ALA A 557 18.65 39.33 14.04
C ALA A 557 19.87 38.55 13.55
N GLU A 558 20.38 37.66 14.40
CA GLU A 558 21.39 36.66 14.05
C GLU A 558 20.77 35.37 13.50
N LYS A 559 19.50 35.10 13.82
CA LYS A 559 18.73 33.96 13.30
C LYS A 559 17.26 34.33 13.12
N LEU A 560 16.68 33.91 12.01
CA LEU A 560 15.27 34.03 11.67
C LEU A 560 14.60 32.65 11.77
N VAL A 561 13.43 32.56 12.38
CA VAL A 561 12.72 31.30 12.57
C VAL A 561 11.26 31.44 12.21
N LEU A 562 10.81 30.69 11.21
CA LEU A 562 9.39 30.54 10.90
C LEU A 562 8.80 29.40 11.75
N VAL A 563 7.67 29.63 12.40
CA VAL A 563 7.02 28.66 13.28
C VAL A 563 5.61 28.37 12.79
N SER A 564 5.24 27.10 12.70
CA SER A 564 3.87 26.69 12.36
C SER A 564 3.48 25.37 13.02
N HIS A 565 2.18 25.09 13.02
CA HIS A 565 1.58 23.85 13.53
C HIS A 565 1.43 22.77 12.44
N VAL A 566 1.86 23.06 11.20
CA VAL A 566 1.68 22.20 10.02
C VAL A 566 2.99 21.52 9.64
N SER A 567 3.07 20.20 9.81
CA SER A 567 4.24 19.40 9.42
C SER A 567 4.61 19.56 7.93
N PRO A 568 5.89 19.75 7.57
CA PRO A 568 6.34 19.90 6.19
C PRO A 568 6.34 18.56 5.43
N SER A 569 6.06 18.61 4.13
CA SER A 569 6.33 17.50 3.19
C SER A 569 7.76 17.54 2.67
N ASN A 570 8.29 16.43 2.15
CA ASN A 570 9.66 16.36 1.62
C ASN A 570 9.98 17.43 0.55
N GLU A 571 9.01 17.78 -0.30
CA GLU A 571 9.12 18.88 -1.27
C GLU A 571 9.36 20.23 -0.57
N LEU A 572 8.63 20.49 0.52
CA LEU A 572 8.77 21.72 1.31
C LEU A 572 10.04 21.73 2.16
N ILE A 573 10.53 20.58 2.63
CA ILE A 573 11.86 20.48 3.25
C ILE A 573 12.94 20.90 2.25
N GLY A 574 12.87 20.41 1.00
CA GLY A 574 13.77 20.83 -0.07
C GLY A 574 13.70 22.33 -0.36
N TYR A 575 12.50 22.89 -0.43
CA TYR A 575 12.28 24.33 -0.64
C TYR A 575 12.82 25.19 0.52
N LEU A 576 12.58 24.78 1.77
CA LEU A 576 13.10 25.46 2.98
C LEU A 576 14.63 25.44 3.03
N ASN A 577 15.27 24.32 2.68
CA ASN A 577 16.72 24.22 2.57
C ASN A 577 17.27 25.15 1.48
N HIS A 578 16.63 25.21 0.31
CA HIS A 578 17.04 26.12 -0.76
C HIS A 578 16.91 27.61 -0.35
N ILE A 579 15.84 27.97 0.36
CA ILE A 579 15.68 29.30 0.98
C ILE A 579 16.84 29.59 1.95
N LYS A 580 17.19 28.63 2.80
CA LYS A 580 18.24 28.74 3.82
C LYS A 580 19.64 28.91 3.23
N GLU A 581 19.89 28.35 2.04
CA GLU A 581 21.12 28.58 1.25
C GLU A 581 21.13 29.96 0.57
N PHE A 582 19.95 30.49 0.21
CA PHE A 582 19.81 31.77 -0.49
C PHE A 582 19.82 32.99 0.44
N ILE A 583 19.24 32.87 1.63
CA ILE A 583 19.19 33.95 2.62
C ILE A 583 20.52 33.97 3.40
N ASN A 584 21.29 35.05 3.28
CA ASN A 584 22.57 35.26 3.98
C ASN A 584 22.42 35.58 5.50
N ILE A 585 21.38 35.03 6.13
CA ILE A 585 21.08 35.11 7.57
C ILE A 585 20.60 33.72 7.96
N PRO A 586 21.12 33.10 9.04
CA PRO A 586 20.64 31.81 9.53
C PRO A 586 19.11 31.75 9.61
N PHE A 587 18.52 30.89 8.78
CA PHE A 587 17.07 30.67 8.72
C PHE A 587 16.75 29.24 9.17
N SER A 588 15.67 29.09 9.93
CA SER A 588 15.09 27.79 10.27
C SER A 588 13.58 27.80 10.20
N TYR A 589 13.02 26.60 10.04
CA TYR A 589 11.59 26.36 10.22
C TYR A 589 11.36 25.41 11.39
N ILE A 590 10.38 25.72 12.25
CA ILE A 590 9.95 24.91 13.39
C ILE A 590 8.51 24.43 13.19
N HIS A 591 8.32 23.11 13.28
CA HIS A 591 7.02 22.48 13.46
C HIS A 591 6.75 22.31 14.97
N PHE A 592 5.73 23.00 15.48
CA PHE A 592 5.33 22.97 16.89
C PHE A 592 3.94 22.35 17.05
N ASP A 593 3.86 21.25 17.81
CA ASP A 593 2.61 20.59 18.16
C ASP A 593 1.94 21.36 19.29
N THR A 594 0.78 21.95 19.02
CA THR A 594 0.06 22.74 20.03
C THR A 594 -0.47 21.88 21.16
N GLU A 595 -0.86 20.62 20.92
CA GLU A 595 -1.53 19.82 21.95
C GLU A 595 -0.55 19.14 22.89
N LYS A 596 0.63 18.77 22.38
CA LYS A 596 1.76 18.31 23.21
C LYS A 596 2.58 19.46 23.81
N GLU A 597 2.38 20.69 23.32
CA GLU A 597 3.18 21.88 23.64
C GLU A 597 4.70 21.70 23.37
N GLU A 598 5.07 20.97 22.32
CA GLU A 598 6.47 20.61 22.01
C GLU A 598 6.89 20.90 20.55
N VAL A 599 8.20 21.04 20.33
CA VAL A 599 8.79 21.09 18.98
C VAL A 599 8.97 19.67 18.47
N ILE A 600 8.32 19.36 17.34
CA ILE A 600 8.39 18.05 16.69
C ILE A 600 9.60 17.98 15.73
N SER A 601 9.89 19.08 15.03
CA SER A 601 11.08 19.19 14.17
C SER A 601 11.53 20.62 13.97
N GLU A 602 12.83 20.80 13.77
CA GLU A 602 13.47 22.04 13.30
C GLU A 602 14.30 21.70 12.06
N ILE A 603 14.24 22.57 11.04
CA ILE A 603 14.94 22.46 9.75
C ILE A 603 15.92 23.63 9.60
#